data_AF-A0AAE2W8J3-F1
#
_entry.id   AF-A0AAE2W8J3-F1
#
_cell.length_a   1.000
_cell.length_b   1.000
_cell.length_c   1.000
_cell.angle_alpha   90.00
_cell.angle_beta   90.00
_cell.angle_gamma   90.00
#
_symmetry.space_group_name_H-M   'P 1'
#
loop_
_entity.id
_entity.type
_entity.pdbx_description
1 polymer ?
#
loop_
_entity_poly.entity_id
_entity_poly.type
_entity_poly.pdbx_seq_one_letter_code
_entity_poly.pdbx_strand_id
1 'polypeptide(L)'
;MTDIVTTFDNVEAEYIDDDAVQAAPATLEEADVEYRRRQIAQTAAAHRVANEPSRQRYAQESAARATTERERIAAAGGEDIATELRGGVGKAVSEVLRLDRVAEAARKVEHRITEEQREMTARTIRDRDAELLEAAWSAAASKTKVPSIVAPAWEHATRDVPAEHELGSDWTAERLLERLRQRHAAENRARVVECLADVDRVLVETAENILTAAGSAADTLTTAGLTVDASAEDVIAHGGPEVIAAFKAWGQAVAAWGDLQSVRRWVSVAVAKGFRDKDPERLAYGEGVADVEAGAWRTQFAGVRVPVGVAGPHTALVWWTENERPAPTGVGSIETEASK
;
A
#
# COMPACT_ATOMS: atom_id res chain seq x y z
N MET A 1 55.28 -1.01 -26.04
CA MET A 1 55.00 -0.61 -27.42
C MET A 1 54.70 -1.89 -28.17
N THR A 2 53.44 -2.31 -28.06
CA THR A 2 52.81 -3.54 -28.59
C THR A 2 51.35 -3.41 -28.12
N ASP A 3 50.52 -2.76 -28.93
CA ASP A 3 49.66 -3.39 -29.95
C ASP A 3 48.42 -4.06 -29.35
N ILE A 4 47.36 -3.24 -29.28
CA ILE A 4 45.99 -3.68 -29.05
C ILE A 4 45.48 -4.22 -30.39
N VAL A 5 45.58 -5.54 -30.59
CA VAL A 5 44.93 -6.22 -31.72
C VAL A 5 43.47 -6.43 -31.37
N THR A 6 42.62 -5.47 -31.73
CA THR A 6 41.17 -5.69 -31.79
C THR A 6 40.86 -6.63 -32.94
N THR A 7 40.60 -7.90 -32.63
CA THR A 7 39.86 -8.79 -33.53
C THR A 7 38.45 -8.25 -33.70
N PHE A 8 38.25 -7.45 -34.74
CA PHE A 8 36.94 -7.32 -35.34
C PHE A 8 36.61 -8.67 -35.97
N ASP A 9 35.77 -9.46 -35.31
CA ASP A 9 35.06 -10.53 -36.00
C ASP A 9 34.23 -9.87 -37.09
N ASN A 10 34.63 -10.09 -38.34
CA ASN A 10 33.86 -9.70 -39.50
C ASN A 10 32.55 -10.48 -39.42
N VAL A 11 31.46 -9.80 -39.07
CA VAL A 11 30.12 -10.28 -39.36
C VAL A 11 30.04 -10.37 -40.88
N GLU A 12 30.22 -11.58 -41.41
CA GLU A 12 29.92 -11.88 -42.81
C GLU A 12 28.45 -11.51 -43.03
N ALA A 13 28.23 -10.36 -43.68
CA ALA A 13 26.95 -10.03 -44.23
C ALA A 13 26.71 -11.02 -45.37
N GLU A 14 26.02 -12.11 -45.05
CA GLU A 14 25.52 -13.09 -46.00
C GLU A 14 24.72 -12.34 -47.06
N TYR A 15 25.33 -12.15 -48.23
CA TYR A 15 24.66 -11.54 -49.38
C TYR A 15 23.58 -12.52 -49.80
N ILE A 16 22.32 -12.15 -49.52
CA ILE A 16 21.15 -12.87 -50.01
C ILE A 16 21.24 -12.85 -51.55
N ASP A 17 21.42 -14.03 -52.12
CA ASP A 17 21.51 -14.24 -53.56
C ASP A 17 20.11 -14.04 -54.16
N ASP A 18 19.83 -12.79 -54.57
CA ASP A 18 18.50 -12.32 -54.97
C ASP A 18 18.20 -12.71 -56.43
N ASP A 19 18.24 -14.02 -56.72
CA ASP A 19 17.98 -14.63 -58.04
C ASP A 19 16.47 -14.66 -58.36
N ALA A 20 15.80 -13.55 -58.04
CA ALA A 20 14.44 -13.22 -58.39
C ALA A 20 14.47 -12.13 -59.46
N VAL A 21 14.03 -12.47 -60.67
CA VAL A 21 13.96 -11.55 -61.83
C VAL A 21 12.96 -10.42 -61.54
N GLN A 22 13.43 -9.37 -60.88
CA GLN A 22 12.69 -8.14 -60.66
C GLN A 22 12.71 -7.33 -61.97
N ALA A 23 11.52 -6.94 -62.44
CA ALA A 23 11.40 -6.08 -63.60
C ALA A 23 12.14 -4.76 -63.33
N ALA A 24 13.06 -4.38 -64.22
CA ALA A 24 13.81 -3.14 -64.07
C ALA A 24 12.84 -1.95 -63.93
N PRO A 25 13.08 -1.02 -62.97
CA PRO A 25 12.21 0.14 -62.76
C PRO A 25 12.10 0.94 -64.06
N ALA A 26 10.87 1.32 -64.44
CA ALA A 26 10.61 1.96 -65.72
C ALA A 26 11.15 3.40 -65.78
N THR A 27 11.43 3.99 -64.62
CA THR A 27 11.98 5.34 -64.46
C THR A 27 13.05 5.43 -63.37
N LEU A 28 13.92 6.43 -63.46
CA LEU A 28 14.93 6.74 -62.43
C LEU A 28 14.31 7.09 -61.07
N GLU A 29 13.09 7.62 -61.05
CA GLU A 29 12.38 8.02 -59.84
C GLU A 29 11.86 6.80 -59.06
N GLU A 30 11.37 5.77 -59.76
CA GLU A 30 11.00 4.49 -59.16
C GLU A 30 12.23 3.77 -58.57
N ALA A 31 13.37 3.80 -59.27
CA ALA A 31 14.63 3.20 -58.80
C ALA A 31 15.12 3.85 -57.48
N ASP A 32 15.04 5.18 -57.36
CA ASP A 32 15.40 5.90 -56.14
C ASP A 32 14.41 5.64 -54.99
N VAL A 33 13.10 5.62 -55.26
CA VAL A 33 12.09 5.23 -54.25
C VAL A 33 12.33 3.82 -53.73
N GLU A 34 12.68 2.88 -54.61
CA GLU A 34 12.97 1.50 -54.21
C GLU A 34 14.29 1.39 -53.43
N TYR A 35 15.36 2.06 -53.89
CA TYR A 35 16.64 2.13 -53.19
C TYR A 35 16.48 2.68 -51.76
N ARG A 36 15.73 3.78 -51.59
CA ARG A 36 15.41 4.35 -50.27
C ARG A 36 14.61 3.36 -49.40
N ARG A 37 13.64 2.63 -49.97
CA ARG A 37 12.89 1.58 -49.24
C ARG A 37 13.82 0.46 -48.76
N ARG A 38 14.76 0.00 -49.60
CA ARG A 38 15.75 -1.02 -49.21
C ARG A 38 16.67 -0.50 -48.10
N GLN A 39 17.19 0.74 -48.20
CA GLN A 39 17.97 1.35 -47.12
C GLN A 39 17.19 1.48 -45.80
N ILE A 40 15.92 1.90 -45.84
CA ILE A 40 15.07 2.00 -44.65
C ILE A 40 14.82 0.61 -44.04
N ALA A 41 14.59 -0.42 -44.87
CA ALA A 41 14.42 -1.80 -44.39
C ALA A 41 15.70 -2.36 -43.75
N GLN A 42 16.86 -2.14 -44.38
CA GLN A 42 18.17 -2.57 -43.88
C GLN A 42 18.55 -1.85 -42.58
N THR A 43 18.38 -0.53 -42.51
CA THR A 43 18.63 0.24 -41.26
C THR A 43 17.66 -0.17 -40.15
N ALA A 44 16.37 -0.40 -40.45
CA ALA A 44 15.41 -0.92 -39.47
C ALA A 44 15.68 -2.37 -39.04
N ALA A 45 16.38 -3.18 -39.86
CA ALA A 45 16.84 -4.51 -39.48
C ALA A 45 18.11 -4.41 -38.60
N ALA A 46 19.10 -3.61 -38.99
CA ALA A 46 20.31 -3.35 -38.21
C ALA A 46 19.97 -2.75 -36.83
N HIS A 47 19.06 -1.78 -36.75
CA HIS A 47 18.57 -1.24 -35.49
C HIS A 47 17.78 -2.25 -34.65
N ARG A 48 17.17 -3.28 -35.24
CA ARG A 48 16.56 -4.38 -34.47
C ARG A 48 17.64 -5.27 -33.87
N VAL A 49 18.58 -5.76 -34.69
CA VAL A 49 19.69 -6.63 -34.23
C VAL A 49 20.56 -5.94 -33.18
N ALA A 50 20.92 -4.67 -33.38
CA ALA A 50 21.75 -3.91 -32.44
C ALA A 50 21.06 -3.64 -31.09
N ASN A 51 19.73 -3.54 -31.05
CA ASN A 51 18.96 -3.32 -29.82
C ASN A 51 18.45 -4.64 -29.19
N GLU A 52 18.62 -5.78 -29.85
CA GLU A 52 18.12 -7.06 -29.39
C GLU A 52 18.72 -7.50 -28.03
N PRO A 53 20.04 -7.36 -27.76
CA PRO A 53 20.60 -7.65 -26.44
C PRO A 53 20.02 -6.77 -25.33
N SER A 54 19.73 -5.49 -25.63
CA SER A 54 19.10 -4.56 -24.70
C SER A 54 17.65 -4.96 -24.42
N ARG A 55 16.88 -5.34 -25.45
CA ARG A 55 15.50 -5.85 -25.29
C ARG A 55 15.45 -7.12 -24.45
N GLN A 56 16.38 -8.06 -24.69
CA GLN A 56 16.47 -9.29 -23.92
C GLN A 56 16.82 -9.02 -22.45
N ARG A 57 17.75 -8.09 -22.17
CA ARG A 57 18.02 -7.63 -20.79
C ARG A 57 16.79 -6.99 -20.14
N TYR A 58 16.09 -6.07 -20.82
CA TYR A 58 14.86 -5.49 -20.29
C TYR A 58 13.74 -6.54 -20.07
N ALA A 59 13.64 -7.56 -20.92
CA ALA A 59 12.69 -8.67 -20.75
C ALA A 59 13.06 -9.57 -19.56
N GLN A 60 14.35 -9.90 -19.39
CA GLN A 60 14.83 -10.66 -18.23
C GLN A 60 14.68 -9.88 -16.92
N GLU A 61 15.03 -8.59 -16.91
CA GLU A 61 14.84 -7.71 -15.76
C GLU A 61 13.36 -7.53 -15.40
N SER A 62 12.47 -7.34 -16.39
CA SER A 62 11.03 -7.21 -16.11
C SER A 62 10.42 -8.52 -15.62
N ALA A 63 10.85 -9.68 -16.13
CA ALA A 63 10.45 -10.99 -15.60
C ALA A 63 10.97 -11.21 -14.16
N ALA A 64 12.22 -10.85 -13.87
CA ALA A 64 12.80 -10.92 -12.52
C ALA A 64 12.10 -9.99 -11.52
N ARG A 65 11.74 -8.78 -11.95
CA ARG A 65 10.93 -7.84 -11.14
C ARG A 65 9.52 -8.38 -10.91
N ALA A 66 8.88 -8.96 -11.92
CA ALA A 66 7.53 -9.52 -11.81
C ALA A 66 7.47 -10.78 -10.92
N THR A 67 8.50 -11.63 -10.93
CA THR A 67 8.60 -12.77 -10.00
C THR A 67 8.83 -12.30 -8.57
N THR A 68 9.79 -11.40 -8.35
CA THR A 68 10.04 -10.77 -7.03
C THR A 68 8.78 -10.12 -6.46
N GLU A 69 8.00 -9.41 -7.30
CA GLU A 69 6.77 -8.75 -6.87
C GLU A 69 5.66 -9.75 -6.50
N ARG A 70 5.50 -10.84 -7.26
CA ARG A 70 4.56 -11.92 -6.92
C ARG A 70 4.93 -12.62 -5.62
N GLU A 71 6.21 -12.90 -5.40
CA GLU A 71 6.70 -13.49 -4.16
C GLU A 71 6.47 -12.56 -2.96
N ARG A 72 6.66 -11.24 -3.15
CA ARG A 72 6.38 -10.21 -2.15
C ARG A 72 4.89 -10.14 -1.80
N ILE A 73 4.01 -10.13 -2.79
CA ILE A 73 2.56 -10.13 -2.61
C ILE A 73 2.10 -11.43 -1.92
N ALA A 74 2.58 -12.59 -2.35
CA ALA A 74 2.28 -13.88 -1.73
C ALA A 74 2.74 -13.93 -0.27
N ALA A 75 3.95 -13.45 0.03
CA ALA A 75 4.48 -13.37 1.39
C ALA A 75 3.66 -12.46 2.31
N ALA A 76 3.05 -11.40 1.78
CA ALA A 76 2.11 -10.51 2.48
C ALA A 76 0.70 -11.11 2.65
N GLY A 77 0.40 -12.26 2.03
CA GLY A 77 -0.88 -12.95 2.10
C GLY A 77 -1.74 -12.89 0.84
N GLY A 78 -1.20 -12.44 -0.29
CA GLY A 78 -1.91 -12.40 -1.57
C GLY A 78 -2.57 -11.05 -1.89
N GLU A 79 -3.16 -10.99 -3.08
CA GLU A 79 -3.75 -9.80 -3.70
C GLU A 79 -5.12 -9.40 -3.10
N ASP A 80 -5.87 -10.37 -2.58
CA ASP A 80 -7.22 -10.15 -2.00
C ASP A 80 -7.21 -9.31 -0.71
N ILE A 81 -6.05 -9.20 -0.06
CA ILE A 81 -5.85 -8.50 1.20
C ILE A 81 -5.21 -7.14 0.93
N ALA A 82 -5.83 -6.07 1.42
CA ALA A 82 -5.35 -4.70 1.23
C ALA A 82 -5.02 -4.04 2.57
N THR A 83 -4.19 -3.02 2.53
CA THR A 83 -3.77 -2.27 3.73
C THR A 83 -4.80 -1.18 4.04
N GLU A 84 -6.02 -1.60 4.40
CA GLU A 84 -7.23 -0.78 4.52
C GLU A 84 -8.16 -1.25 5.66
N LEU A 85 -8.94 -0.33 6.25
CA LEU A 85 -9.97 -0.66 7.23
C LEU A 85 -11.26 -1.14 6.53
N ARG A 86 -11.38 -2.46 6.33
CA ARG A 86 -12.50 -3.10 5.61
C ARG A 86 -13.49 -3.83 6.53
N GLY A 87 -14.71 -4.02 6.04
CA GLY A 87 -15.76 -4.80 6.70
C GLY A 87 -16.28 -4.24 8.02
N GLY A 88 -17.02 -5.09 8.74
CA GLY A 88 -17.51 -4.76 10.09
C GLY A 88 -16.39 -4.59 11.12
N VAL A 89 -15.29 -5.32 10.95
CA VAL A 89 -14.11 -5.24 11.82
C VAL A 89 -13.33 -3.93 11.63
N GLY A 90 -13.16 -3.45 10.39
CA GLY A 90 -12.59 -2.14 10.11
C GLY A 90 -13.42 -1.01 10.71
N LYS A 91 -14.75 -1.15 10.69
CA LYS A 91 -15.66 -0.22 11.39
C LYS A 91 -15.44 -0.26 12.90
N ALA A 92 -15.40 -1.43 13.53
CA ALA A 92 -15.17 -1.57 14.97
C ALA A 92 -13.83 -0.95 15.40
N VAL A 93 -12.74 -1.22 14.66
CA VAL A 93 -11.43 -0.60 14.90
C VAL A 93 -11.48 0.92 14.71
N SER A 94 -12.18 1.43 13.69
CA SER A 94 -12.38 2.88 13.50
C SER A 94 -13.14 3.55 14.66
N GLU A 95 -14.10 2.84 15.26
CA GLU A 95 -14.89 3.30 16.41
C GLU A 95 -14.08 3.33 17.72
N VAL A 96 -13.10 2.43 17.89
CA VAL A 96 -12.12 2.46 19.00
C VAL A 96 -11.11 3.62 18.80
N LEU A 97 -10.52 3.72 17.61
CA LEU A 97 -9.46 4.70 17.33
C LEU A 97 -9.99 6.14 17.35
N ARG A 98 -11.19 6.39 16.83
CA ARG A 98 -11.79 7.74 16.72
C ARG A 98 -10.91 8.77 16.01
N LEU A 99 -10.23 8.35 14.93
CA LEU A 99 -9.44 9.26 14.08
C LEU A 99 -10.30 10.36 13.43
N ASP A 100 -11.62 10.15 13.34
CA ASP A 100 -12.60 11.17 12.97
C ASP A 100 -12.48 12.45 13.82
N ARG A 101 -12.25 12.30 15.13
CA ARG A 101 -12.11 13.43 16.07
C ARG A 101 -10.80 14.18 15.90
N VAL A 102 -9.70 13.46 15.63
CA VAL A 102 -8.40 14.08 15.34
C VAL A 102 -8.47 14.87 14.04
N ALA A 103 -9.07 14.29 13.00
CA ALA A 103 -9.30 14.97 11.72
C ALA A 103 -10.30 16.13 11.80
N GLU A 104 -11.29 16.09 12.72
CA GLU A 104 -12.19 17.22 12.99
C GLU A 104 -11.47 18.36 13.73
N ALA A 105 -10.62 18.03 14.71
CA ALA A 105 -9.78 19.01 15.40
C ALA A 105 -8.78 19.68 14.45
N ALA A 106 -8.07 18.90 13.63
CA ALA A 106 -7.15 19.40 12.62
C ALA A 106 -7.86 20.35 11.62
N ARG A 107 -9.03 19.97 11.10
CA ARG A 107 -9.82 20.83 10.18
C ARG A 107 -10.30 22.14 10.82
N LYS A 108 -10.63 22.14 12.11
CA LYS A 108 -10.97 23.39 12.84
C LYS A 108 -9.77 24.31 12.96
N VAL A 109 -8.58 23.77 13.21
CA VAL A 109 -7.32 24.53 13.28
C VAL A 109 -6.93 25.06 11.90
N GLU A 110 -6.98 24.24 10.86
CA GLU A 110 -6.73 24.63 9.46
C GLU A 110 -7.68 25.74 8.98
N HIS A 111 -8.98 25.60 9.27
CA HIS A 111 -9.96 26.63 8.95
C HIS A 111 -9.65 27.93 9.70
N ARG A 112 -9.23 27.88 10.98
CA ARG A 112 -8.84 29.08 11.71
C ARG A 112 -7.57 29.72 11.14
N ILE A 113 -6.55 28.94 10.78
CA ILE A 113 -5.33 29.44 10.12
C ILE A 113 -5.70 30.15 8.80
N THR A 114 -6.60 29.57 8.01
CA THR A 114 -7.04 30.13 6.72
C THR A 114 -7.84 31.43 6.90
N GLU A 115 -8.79 31.46 7.83
CA GLU A 115 -9.57 32.65 8.15
C GLU A 115 -8.69 33.75 8.76
N GLU A 116 -7.70 33.40 9.58
CA GLU A 116 -6.74 34.37 10.11
C GLU A 116 -5.76 34.87 9.06
N GLN A 117 -5.32 34.06 8.10
CA GLN A 117 -4.53 34.56 6.97
C GLN A 117 -5.33 35.65 6.21
N ARG A 118 -6.63 35.41 5.98
CA ARG A 118 -7.55 36.40 5.37
C ARG A 118 -7.74 37.64 6.26
N GLU A 119 -7.96 37.46 7.55
CA GLU A 119 -8.20 38.54 8.52
C GLU A 119 -6.93 39.38 8.78
N MET A 120 -5.75 38.76 8.81
CA MET A 120 -4.44 39.41 8.99
C MET A 120 -3.96 40.14 7.73
N THR A 121 -4.30 39.62 6.54
CA THR A 121 -4.14 40.37 5.26
C THR A 121 -4.99 41.65 5.27
N ALA A 122 -6.06 41.70 6.08
CA ALA A 122 -6.89 42.88 6.27
C ALA A 122 -6.55 43.73 7.52
N ARG A 123 -5.88 43.18 8.54
CA ARG A 123 -5.59 43.85 9.84
C ARG A 123 -4.31 43.33 10.53
N THR A 124 -3.31 44.21 10.64
CA THR A 124 -2.05 44.06 11.39
C THR A 124 -2.24 44.46 12.87
N ILE A 125 -1.76 43.83 13.95
CA ILE A 125 -1.09 42.54 14.29
C ILE A 125 -1.39 42.26 15.80
N ARG A 126 -1.03 41.09 16.36
CA ARG A 126 -0.81 40.69 17.80
C ARG A 126 -1.72 39.58 18.35
N ASP A 127 -1.27 38.55 19.09
CA ASP A 127 0.08 37.97 19.36
C ASP A 127 -0.05 36.57 20.10
N ARG A 128 1.05 35.81 20.30
CA ARG A 128 1.33 34.51 21.03
C ARG A 128 1.31 33.01 20.48
N ASP A 129 2.17 32.55 19.55
CA ASP A 129 1.98 31.32 18.71
C ASP A 129 1.96 29.91 19.37
N ALA A 130 2.95 29.57 20.20
CA ALA A 130 3.19 28.17 20.60
C ALA A 130 2.24 27.67 21.70
N GLU A 131 1.91 28.54 22.66
CA GLU A 131 0.82 28.29 23.61
C GLU A 131 -0.53 28.24 22.88
N LEU A 132 -0.68 28.96 21.77
CA LEU A 132 -1.92 29.01 21.02
C LEU A 132 -2.20 27.73 20.22
N LEU A 133 -1.20 27.04 19.66
CA LEU A 133 -1.43 25.71 19.09
C LEU A 133 -1.88 24.68 20.15
N GLU A 134 -1.26 24.69 21.34
CA GLU A 134 -1.64 23.76 22.42
C GLU A 134 -3.01 24.10 23.03
N ALA A 135 -3.29 25.40 23.24
CA ALA A 135 -4.58 25.87 23.72
C ALA A 135 -5.69 25.71 22.66
N ALA A 136 -5.37 25.86 21.36
CA ALA A 136 -6.29 25.57 20.26
C ALA A 136 -6.66 24.09 20.21
N TRP A 137 -5.67 23.20 20.36
CA TRP A 137 -5.88 21.75 20.41
C TRP A 137 -6.71 21.35 21.63
N SER A 138 -6.33 21.84 22.82
CA SER A 138 -7.06 21.60 24.08
C SER A 138 -8.49 22.15 24.05
N ALA A 139 -8.72 23.31 23.41
CA ALA A 139 -10.05 23.86 23.20
C ALA A 139 -10.87 23.05 22.18
N ALA A 140 -10.28 22.68 21.04
CA ALA A 140 -10.95 21.89 20.00
C ALA A 140 -11.38 20.51 20.52
N ALA A 141 -10.51 19.83 21.29
CA ALA A 141 -10.79 18.56 21.93
C ALA A 141 -11.90 18.66 23.00
N SER A 142 -11.96 19.78 23.73
CA SER A 142 -12.97 20.02 24.79
C SER A 142 -14.27 20.68 24.29
N LYS A 143 -14.45 20.86 22.97
CA LYS A 143 -15.56 21.61 22.34
C LYS A 143 -15.66 23.09 22.75
N THR A 144 -14.55 23.66 23.23
CA THR A 144 -14.43 25.07 23.62
C THR A 144 -14.00 25.93 22.42
N LYS A 145 -14.23 27.26 22.48
CA LYS A 145 -13.80 28.19 21.43
C LYS A 145 -12.28 28.18 21.28
N VAL A 146 -11.81 27.86 20.08
CA VAL A 146 -10.39 27.82 19.68
C VAL A 146 -9.81 29.26 19.67
N PRO A 147 -8.67 29.53 20.33
CA PRO A 147 -7.97 30.83 20.28
C PRO A 147 -7.38 31.19 18.89
N SER A 148 -6.75 32.37 18.81
CA SER A 148 -6.00 32.80 17.61
C SER A 148 -4.75 31.96 17.37
N ILE A 149 -4.15 31.90 16.17
CA ILE A 149 -3.02 30.99 15.86
C ILE A 149 -1.95 31.60 14.92
N VAL A 150 -2.26 32.55 14.02
CA VAL A 150 -1.30 33.05 12.99
C VAL A 150 -0.81 34.47 13.25
N ALA A 151 -1.63 35.31 13.89
CA ALA A 151 -1.26 36.65 14.34
C ALA A 151 0.08 36.76 15.14
N PRO A 152 0.54 35.72 15.86
CA PRO A 152 1.80 35.76 16.60
C PRO A 152 3.11 35.47 15.87
N ALA A 153 3.21 34.40 15.07
CA ALA A 153 4.50 33.90 14.57
C ALA A 153 5.24 34.98 13.78
N TRP A 154 4.46 35.84 13.14
CA TRP A 154 4.91 36.97 12.35
C TRP A 154 5.63 38.05 13.20
N GLU A 155 5.21 38.26 14.45
CA GLU A 155 5.81 39.26 15.34
C GLU A 155 7.17 38.81 15.92
N HIS A 156 7.48 37.51 15.83
CA HIS A 156 8.81 36.97 16.13
C HIS A 156 9.74 36.98 14.91
N ALA A 157 9.23 36.58 13.74
CA ALA A 157 10.03 36.47 12.51
C ALA A 157 10.59 37.82 12.03
N THR A 158 9.89 38.92 12.26
CA THR A 158 10.31 40.28 11.88
C THR A 158 11.54 40.82 12.64
N ARG A 159 12.10 40.06 13.59
CA ARG A 159 13.30 40.47 14.34
C ARG A 159 14.63 40.05 13.69
N ASP A 160 14.62 38.98 12.88
CA ASP A 160 15.84 38.36 12.32
C ASP A 160 15.77 38.01 10.80
N VAL A 161 14.68 38.36 10.10
CA VAL A 161 14.53 38.07 8.66
C VAL A 161 15.17 39.17 7.78
N PRO A 162 16.10 38.83 6.86
CA PRO A 162 16.60 39.77 5.86
C PRO A 162 15.49 40.34 4.96
N ALA A 163 15.66 41.58 4.50
CA ALA A 163 14.63 42.36 3.81
C ALA A 163 14.20 41.85 2.41
N GLU A 164 14.63 40.65 2.00
CA GLU A 164 14.38 40.07 0.67
C GLU A 164 13.09 39.22 0.60
N HIS A 165 12.28 39.20 1.67
CA HIS A 165 11.05 38.40 1.74
C HIS A 165 9.81 39.25 2.10
N GLU A 166 9.27 39.96 1.11
CA GLU A 166 7.94 40.62 1.18
C GLU A 166 6.77 39.62 1.35
N LEU A 167 7.03 38.30 1.30
CA LEU A 167 6.06 37.19 1.39
C LEU A 167 5.90 36.59 2.81
N GLY A 168 6.25 37.34 3.86
CA GLY A 168 6.38 36.82 5.23
C GLY A 168 5.11 36.17 5.84
N SER A 169 3.91 36.63 5.47
CA SER A 169 2.64 36.08 5.96
C SER A 169 2.32 34.72 5.34
N ASP A 170 2.45 34.59 4.01
CA ASP A 170 2.12 33.36 3.29
C ASP A 170 3.10 32.26 3.63
N TRP A 171 4.40 32.57 3.69
CA TRP A 171 5.42 31.64 4.17
C TRP A 171 5.17 31.15 5.62
N THR A 172 4.68 32.04 6.49
CA THR A 172 4.35 31.68 7.88
C THR A 172 3.12 30.77 7.94
N ALA A 173 2.07 31.09 7.17
CA ALA A 173 0.86 30.26 7.08
C ALA A 173 1.15 28.88 6.48
N GLU A 174 1.91 28.79 5.39
CA GLU A 174 2.36 27.52 4.79
C GLU A 174 3.16 26.67 5.79
N ARG A 175 4.08 27.29 6.53
CA ARG A 175 4.88 26.60 7.56
C ARG A 175 4.03 26.12 8.74
N LEU A 176 2.98 26.85 9.11
CA LEU A 176 2.04 26.44 10.16
C LEU A 176 1.13 25.29 9.68
N LEU A 177 0.65 25.33 8.44
CA LEU A 177 -0.11 24.23 7.83
C LEU A 177 0.74 22.96 7.71
N GLU A 178 2.00 23.08 7.30
CA GLU A 178 2.91 21.93 7.23
C GLU A 178 3.17 21.30 8.60
N ARG A 179 3.43 22.12 9.63
CA ARG A 179 3.55 21.65 11.03
C ARG A 179 2.26 21.05 11.57
N LEU A 180 1.09 21.60 11.19
CA LEU A 180 -0.21 21.05 11.57
C LEU A 180 -0.41 19.65 11.00
N ARG A 181 -0.05 19.41 9.74
CA ARG A 181 -0.18 18.07 9.14
C ARG A 181 0.81 17.07 9.73
N GLN A 182 2.06 17.49 9.98
CA GLN A 182 3.05 16.68 10.71
C GLN A 182 2.54 16.28 12.10
N ARG A 183 1.95 17.24 12.85
CA ARG A 183 1.32 16.94 14.15
C ARG A 183 0.13 16.00 13.97
N HIS A 184 -0.76 16.22 13.00
CA HIS A 184 -1.91 15.35 12.74
C HIS A 184 -1.47 13.90 12.42
N ALA A 185 -0.44 13.71 11.60
CA ALA A 185 0.14 12.39 11.32
C ALA A 185 0.73 11.73 12.58
N ALA A 186 1.42 12.51 13.43
CA ALA A 186 1.98 12.03 14.69
C ALA A 186 0.88 11.66 15.72
N GLU A 187 -0.15 12.48 15.88
CA GLU A 187 -1.30 12.25 16.77
C GLU A 187 -2.11 11.03 16.31
N ASN A 188 -2.32 10.84 14.99
CA ASN A 188 -2.95 9.64 14.44
C ASN A 188 -2.14 8.37 14.76
N ARG A 189 -0.81 8.42 14.65
CA ARG A 189 0.07 7.30 15.03
C ARG A 189 0.02 7.03 16.53
N ALA A 190 0.15 8.07 17.36
CA ALA A 190 0.08 7.95 18.82
C ALA A 190 -1.25 7.33 19.25
N ARG A 191 -2.36 7.77 18.67
CA ARG A 191 -3.70 7.24 18.94
C ARG A 191 -3.84 5.75 18.62
N VAL A 192 -3.21 5.27 17.54
CA VAL A 192 -3.17 3.83 17.21
C VAL A 192 -2.36 3.04 18.24
N VAL A 193 -1.21 3.57 18.67
CA VAL A 193 -0.36 2.91 19.68
C VAL A 193 -1.03 2.87 21.06
N GLU A 194 -1.63 3.98 21.51
CA GLU A 194 -2.38 4.06 22.78
C GLU A 194 -3.54 3.06 22.85
N CYS A 195 -4.26 2.88 21.74
CA CYS A 195 -5.39 1.97 21.67
C CYS A 195 -5.03 0.55 21.18
N LEU A 196 -3.74 0.23 21.00
CA LEU A 196 -3.33 -1.05 20.40
C LEU A 196 -3.87 -2.26 21.16
N ALA A 197 -3.91 -2.23 22.50
CA ALA A 197 -4.45 -3.31 23.31
C ALA A 197 -5.98 -3.51 23.16
N ASP A 198 -6.72 -2.43 22.90
CA ASP A 198 -8.17 -2.50 22.65
C ASP A 198 -8.48 -2.93 21.21
N VAL A 199 -7.66 -2.47 20.25
CA VAL A 199 -7.70 -2.92 18.85
C VAL A 199 -7.36 -4.41 18.76
N ASP A 200 -6.30 -4.87 19.43
CA ASP A 200 -5.92 -6.29 19.48
C ASP A 200 -7.02 -7.15 20.09
N ARG A 201 -7.70 -6.68 21.15
CA ARG A 201 -8.86 -7.38 21.72
C ARG A 201 -9.97 -7.56 20.69
N VAL A 202 -10.36 -6.49 19.99
CA VAL A 202 -11.38 -6.54 18.92
C VAL A 202 -10.94 -7.49 17.80
N LEU A 203 -9.67 -7.47 17.41
CA LEU A 203 -9.14 -8.34 16.35
C LEU A 203 -9.13 -9.81 16.76
N VAL A 204 -8.70 -10.14 17.99
CA VAL A 204 -8.69 -11.52 18.51
C VAL A 204 -10.11 -12.06 18.70
N GLU A 205 -11.01 -11.30 19.36
CA GLU A 205 -12.42 -11.70 19.52
C GLU A 205 -13.10 -11.91 18.15
N THR A 206 -12.85 -11.04 17.17
CA THR A 206 -13.37 -11.21 15.82
C THR A 206 -12.77 -12.44 15.13
N ALA A 207 -11.47 -12.67 15.29
CA ALA A 207 -10.78 -13.83 14.72
C ALA A 207 -11.32 -15.14 15.27
N GLU A 208 -11.47 -15.26 16.60
CA GLU A 208 -12.02 -16.45 17.26
C GLU A 208 -13.44 -16.77 16.74
N ASN A 209 -14.29 -15.77 16.56
CA ASN A 209 -15.62 -15.94 15.99
C ASN A 209 -15.59 -16.43 14.53
N ILE A 210 -14.72 -15.85 13.68
CA ILE A 210 -14.57 -16.28 12.27
C ILE A 210 -14.03 -17.71 12.20
N LEU A 211 -13.00 -18.03 12.98
CA LEU A 211 -12.37 -19.35 13.00
C LEU A 211 -13.32 -20.42 13.56
N THR A 212 -14.14 -20.08 14.57
CA THR A 212 -15.19 -20.99 15.07
C THR A 212 -16.22 -21.31 14.00
N ALA A 213 -16.66 -20.31 13.22
CA ALA A 213 -17.57 -20.51 12.10
C ALA A 213 -16.93 -21.32 10.96
N ALA A 214 -15.69 -21.01 10.58
CA ALA A 214 -14.93 -21.73 9.55
C ALA A 214 -14.71 -23.20 9.95
N GLY A 215 -14.28 -23.46 11.18
CA GLY A 215 -14.07 -24.81 11.71
C GLY A 215 -15.35 -25.64 11.71
N SER A 216 -16.46 -25.05 12.18
CA SER A 216 -17.78 -25.71 12.18
C SER A 216 -18.28 -26.03 10.77
N ALA A 217 -18.05 -25.13 9.81
CA ALA A 217 -18.38 -25.34 8.41
C ALA A 217 -17.54 -26.47 7.79
N ALA A 218 -16.21 -26.44 8.00
CA ALA A 218 -15.29 -27.47 7.52
C ALA A 218 -15.60 -28.85 8.12
N ASP A 219 -15.92 -28.94 9.41
CA ASP A 219 -16.31 -30.19 10.08
C ASP A 219 -17.61 -30.75 9.48
N THR A 220 -18.58 -29.88 9.18
CA THR A 220 -19.86 -30.28 8.57
C THR A 220 -19.66 -30.82 7.15
N LEU A 221 -18.85 -30.13 6.33
CA LEU A 221 -18.51 -30.60 4.98
C LEU A 221 -17.75 -31.92 5.01
N THR A 222 -16.74 -32.03 5.89
CA THR A 222 -15.93 -33.25 6.06
C THR A 222 -16.80 -34.42 6.52
N THR A 223 -17.77 -34.19 7.40
CA THR A 223 -18.74 -35.21 7.86
C THR A 223 -19.63 -35.71 6.72
N ALA A 224 -19.94 -34.85 5.74
CA ALA A 224 -20.65 -35.22 4.51
C ALA A 224 -19.74 -35.85 3.43
N GLY A 225 -18.44 -36.04 3.71
CA GLY A 225 -17.48 -36.56 2.75
C GLY A 225 -17.01 -35.55 1.69
N LEU A 226 -17.26 -34.26 1.89
CA LEU A 226 -16.86 -33.17 1.01
C LEU A 226 -15.69 -32.38 1.61
N THR A 227 -14.86 -31.77 0.75
CA THR A 227 -13.85 -30.79 1.17
C THR A 227 -14.43 -29.37 1.12
N VAL A 228 -13.72 -28.41 1.71
CA VAL A 228 -14.04 -26.98 1.59
C VAL A 228 -13.85 -26.42 0.17
N ASP A 229 -13.13 -27.16 -0.69
CA ASP A 229 -12.94 -26.89 -2.12
C ASP A 229 -13.97 -27.60 -3.02
N ALA A 230 -14.96 -28.31 -2.45
CA ALA A 230 -15.99 -28.99 -3.23
C ALA A 230 -16.76 -28.01 -4.12
N SER A 231 -17.10 -28.43 -5.35
CA SER A 231 -17.84 -27.55 -6.25
C SER A 231 -19.28 -27.37 -5.78
N ALA A 232 -19.93 -26.29 -6.24
CA ALA A 232 -21.36 -26.09 -5.99
C ALA A 232 -22.22 -27.24 -6.55
N GLU A 233 -21.77 -27.91 -7.62
CA GLU A 233 -22.44 -29.08 -8.19
C GLU A 233 -22.30 -30.30 -7.26
N ASP A 234 -21.11 -30.54 -6.70
CA ASP A 234 -20.88 -31.62 -5.73
C ASP A 234 -21.72 -31.43 -4.46
N VAL A 235 -21.77 -30.20 -3.94
CA VAL A 235 -22.56 -29.83 -2.75
C VAL A 235 -24.07 -30.00 -3.00
N ILE A 236 -24.56 -29.71 -4.21
CA ILE A 236 -25.98 -29.92 -4.57
C ILE A 236 -26.29 -31.41 -4.80
N ALA A 237 -25.36 -32.17 -5.38
CA ALA A 237 -25.55 -33.59 -5.68
C ALA A 237 -25.46 -34.51 -4.44
N HIS A 238 -24.66 -34.13 -3.44
CA HIS A 238 -24.35 -34.98 -2.29
C HIS A 238 -24.76 -34.39 -0.92
N GLY A 239 -25.18 -33.12 -0.88
CA GLY A 239 -25.42 -32.39 0.38
C GLY A 239 -26.90 -32.17 0.73
N GLY A 240 -27.23 -32.33 2.02
CA GLY A 240 -28.48 -31.83 2.58
C GLY A 240 -28.45 -30.31 2.87
N PRO A 241 -29.56 -29.73 3.38
CA PRO A 241 -29.65 -28.31 3.70
C PRO A 241 -28.53 -27.79 4.62
N GLU A 242 -28.09 -28.62 5.56
CA GLU A 242 -26.97 -28.36 6.47
C GLU A 242 -25.61 -28.27 5.75
N VAL A 243 -25.38 -29.10 4.74
CA VAL A 243 -24.15 -29.08 3.91
C VAL A 243 -24.11 -27.82 3.04
N ILE A 244 -25.26 -27.44 2.45
CA ILE A 244 -25.40 -26.19 1.69
C ILE A 244 -25.22 -24.96 2.60
N ALA A 245 -25.70 -25.02 3.85
CA ALA A 245 -25.50 -23.97 4.83
C ALA A 245 -24.02 -23.86 5.25
N ALA A 246 -23.34 -24.98 5.50
CA ALA A 246 -21.92 -25.03 5.80
C ALA A 246 -21.06 -24.48 4.66
N PHE A 247 -21.33 -24.85 3.41
CA PHE A 247 -20.63 -24.32 2.24
C PHE A 247 -20.73 -22.79 2.14
N LYS A 248 -21.93 -22.24 2.38
CA LYS A 248 -22.14 -20.78 2.43
C LYS A 248 -21.45 -20.12 3.62
N ALA A 249 -21.48 -20.75 4.79
CA ALA A 249 -20.82 -20.25 5.99
C ALA A 249 -19.29 -20.23 5.83
N TRP A 250 -18.70 -21.23 5.15
CA TRP A 250 -17.30 -21.22 4.78
C TRP A 250 -16.94 -20.01 3.91
N GLY A 251 -17.66 -19.80 2.81
CA GLY A 251 -17.43 -18.62 1.93
C GLY A 251 -17.58 -17.28 2.66
N GLN A 252 -18.52 -17.18 3.60
CA GLN A 252 -18.68 -16.00 4.46
C GLN A 252 -17.51 -15.83 5.44
N ALA A 253 -17.01 -16.93 6.03
CA ALA A 253 -15.84 -16.90 6.91
C ALA A 253 -14.55 -16.53 6.16
N VAL A 254 -14.36 -17.02 4.93
CA VAL A 254 -13.26 -16.64 4.03
C VAL A 254 -13.27 -15.13 3.75
N ALA A 255 -14.43 -14.56 3.41
CA ALA A 255 -14.55 -13.12 3.16
C ALA A 255 -14.28 -12.29 4.44
N ALA A 256 -14.86 -12.70 5.57
CA ALA A 256 -14.64 -12.04 6.86
C ALA A 256 -13.18 -12.13 7.32
N TRP A 257 -12.49 -13.24 7.03
CA TRP A 257 -11.05 -13.40 7.28
C TRP A 257 -10.23 -12.45 6.41
N GLY A 258 -10.59 -12.26 5.14
CA GLY A 258 -9.94 -11.27 4.26
C GLY A 258 -10.07 -9.83 4.76
N ASP A 259 -11.25 -9.46 5.26
CA ASP A 259 -11.47 -8.15 5.91
C ASP A 259 -10.63 -8.00 7.18
N LEU A 260 -10.63 -9.01 8.06
CA LEU A 260 -9.82 -9.03 9.29
C LEU A 260 -8.33 -8.86 8.99
N GLN A 261 -7.81 -9.62 8.02
CA GLN A 261 -6.39 -9.59 7.66
C GLN A 261 -6.01 -8.26 6.99
N SER A 262 -6.94 -7.63 6.25
CA SER A 262 -6.77 -6.27 5.73
C SER A 262 -6.61 -5.25 6.86
N VAL A 263 -7.46 -5.34 7.90
CA VAL A 263 -7.35 -4.48 9.09
C VAL A 263 -6.07 -4.76 9.87
N ARG A 264 -5.68 -6.02 10.11
CA ARG A 264 -4.42 -6.37 10.77
C ARG A 264 -3.22 -5.76 10.05
N ARG A 265 -3.20 -5.86 8.72
CA ARG A 265 -2.15 -5.27 7.88
C ARG A 265 -2.13 -3.74 8.01
N TRP A 266 -3.30 -3.08 7.95
CA TRP A 266 -3.44 -1.64 8.18
C TRP A 266 -2.88 -1.21 9.54
N VAL A 267 -3.25 -1.89 10.63
CA VAL A 267 -2.78 -1.57 11.99
C VAL A 267 -1.26 -1.76 12.11
N SER A 268 -0.74 -2.85 11.53
CA SER A 268 0.71 -3.15 11.55
C SER A 268 1.51 -2.04 10.86
N VAL A 269 1.06 -1.57 9.69
CA VAL A 269 1.70 -0.47 8.97
C VAL A 269 1.51 0.87 9.71
N ALA A 270 0.35 1.12 10.31
CA ALA A 270 0.10 2.31 11.13
C ALA A 270 1.05 2.41 12.34
N VAL A 271 1.30 1.30 13.06
CA VAL A 271 2.25 1.26 14.18
C VAL A 271 3.69 1.43 13.69
N ALA A 272 4.10 0.65 12.68
CA ALA A 272 5.50 0.58 12.24
C ALA A 272 5.96 1.81 11.41
N LYS A 273 5.08 2.36 10.58
CA LYS A 273 5.41 3.41 9.59
C LYS A 273 4.66 4.72 9.81
N GLY A 274 3.49 4.68 10.47
CA GLY A 274 2.70 5.87 10.74
C GLY A 274 1.95 6.40 9.51
N PHE A 275 1.67 7.70 9.54
CA PHE A 275 0.88 8.43 8.55
C PHE A 275 1.76 9.44 7.79
N ARG A 276 1.29 9.93 6.63
CA ARG A 276 2.06 10.82 5.76
C ARG A 276 1.91 12.29 6.17
N ASP A 277 3.01 13.02 6.31
CA ASP A 277 2.97 14.45 6.65
C ASP A 277 2.19 15.32 5.63
N LYS A 278 2.11 14.93 4.36
CA LYS A 278 1.36 15.68 3.34
C LYS A 278 -0.11 15.27 3.21
N ASP A 279 -0.49 14.18 3.87
CA ASP A 279 -1.73 13.43 3.67
C ASP A 279 -1.99 12.60 4.95
N PRO A 280 -2.24 13.27 6.09
CA PRO A 280 -2.15 12.69 7.43
C PRO A 280 -3.23 11.64 7.74
N GLU A 281 -4.24 11.51 6.89
CA GLU A 281 -5.21 10.41 6.87
C GLU A 281 -4.69 9.13 6.19
N ARG A 282 -3.63 9.22 5.37
CA ARG A 282 -3.04 8.06 4.66
C ARG A 282 -1.78 7.55 5.35
N LEU A 283 -1.64 6.23 5.34
CA LEU A 283 -0.46 5.54 5.85
C LEU A 283 0.81 5.86 5.05
N ALA A 284 1.95 5.88 5.73
CA ALA A 284 3.25 5.97 5.08
C ALA A 284 3.57 4.67 4.34
N TYR A 285 3.84 4.78 3.03
CA TYR A 285 4.27 3.67 2.18
C TYR A 285 5.70 3.91 1.70
N GLY A 286 6.49 2.85 1.54
CA GLY A 286 7.90 2.94 1.17
C GLY A 286 8.70 1.70 1.61
N GLU A 287 10.00 1.91 1.85
CA GLU A 287 10.94 0.85 2.24
C GLU A 287 10.52 0.15 3.54
N GLY A 288 10.64 -1.18 3.54
CA GLY A 288 10.29 -2.04 4.68
C GLY A 288 8.81 -2.11 5.04
N VAL A 289 7.88 -1.63 4.18
CA VAL A 289 6.43 -1.87 4.39
C VAL A 289 6.09 -3.32 4.09
N ALA A 290 6.60 -3.87 2.98
CA ALA A 290 6.35 -5.25 2.59
C ALA A 290 6.78 -6.27 3.67
N ASP A 291 7.85 -5.99 4.41
CA ASP A 291 8.30 -6.84 5.52
C ASP A 291 7.34 -6.80 6.71
N VAL A 292 6.71 -5.64 6.98
CA VAL A 292 5.66 -5.48 8.00
C VAL A 292 4.39 -6.22 7.58
N GLU A 293 4.00 -6.10 6.31
CA GLU A 293 2.82 -6.78 5.75
C GLU A 293 3.02 -8.31 5.74
N ALA A 294 4.20 -8.80 5.36
CA ALA A 294 4.58 -10.20 5.42
C ALA A 294 4.75 -10.72 6.86
N GLY A 295 5.25 -9.91 7.78
CA GLY A 295 5.31 -10.24 9.20
C GLY A 295 3.91 -10.46 9.77
N ALA A 296 3.01 -9.49 9.58
CA ALA A 296 1.62 -9.55 10.04
C ALA A 296 0.86 -10.77 9.51
N TRP A 297 1.10 -11.16 8.25
CA TRP A 297 0.54 -12.38 7.66
C TRP A 297 1.12 -13.66 8.27
N ARG A 298 2.45 -13.76 8.36
CA ARG A 298 3.12 -14.97 8.83
C ARG A 298 2.82 -15.29 10.29
N THR A 299 2.65 -14.28 11.15
CA THR A 299 2.41 -14.46 12.58
C THR A 299 0.92 -14.37 12.97
N GLN A 300 -0.02 -14.63 12.04
CA GLN A 300 -1.46 -14.49 12.29
C GLN A 300 -2.04 -15.53 13.28
N PHE A 301 -1.29 -16.60 13.58
CA PHE A 301 -1.64 -17.67 14.50
C PHE A 301 -0.56 -17.88 15.57
N ALA A 302 -0.96 -18.37 16.75
CA ALA A 302 -0.10 -18.50 17.91
C ALA A 302 0.83 -19.72 17.79
N GLY A 303 2.14 -19.53 18.04
CA GLY A 303 3.13 -20.60 18.08
C GLY A 303 3.54 -21.18 16.72
N VAL A 304 2.97 -20.72 15.61
CA VAL A 304 3.23 -21.21 14.26
C VAL A 304 3.38 -20.06 13.27
N ARG A 305 4.21 -20.25 12.23
CA ARG A 305 4.37 -19.28 11.14
C ARG A 305 3.73 -19.81 9.86
N VAL A 306 2.81 -19.03 9.29
CA VAL A 306 2.15 -19.35 8.02
C VAL A 306 3.20 -19.36 6.87
N PRO A 307 3.32 -20.43 6.08
CA PRO A 307 4.27 -20.50 4.97
C PRO A 307 3.99 -19.47 3.87
N VAL A 308 5.02 -19.06 3.12
CA VAL A 308 4.91 -18.09 2.00
C VAL A 308 4.00 -18.59 0.86
N GLY A 309 3.88 -19.91 0.68
CA GLY A 309 2.95 -20.51 -0.29
C GLY A 309 1.48 -20.45 0.11
N VAL A 310 1.16 -20.13 1.37
CA VAL A 310 -0.21 -19.95 1.85
C VAL A 310 -0.57 -18.48 1.64
N ALA A 311 -1.04 -18.17 0.43
CA ALA A 311 -1.53 -16.85 0.04
C ALA A 311 -3.05 -16.91 -0.24
N GLY A 312 -3.76 -15.84 0.13
CA GLY A 312 -5.21 -15.74 0.04
C GLY A 312 -5.92 -16.13 1.35
N PRO A 313 -7.04 -15.46 1.71
CA PRO A 313 -7.80 -15.79 2.92
C PRO A 313 -8.31 -17.23 2.95
N HIS A 314 -8.73 -17.78 1.80
CA HIS A 314 -9.21 -19.17 1.69
C HIS A 314 -8.09 -20.16 2.03
N THR A 315 -6.95 -20.07 1.35
CA THR A 315 -5.78 -20.94 1.58
C THR A 315 -5.30 -20.89 3.03
N ALA A 316 -5.37 -19.72 3.69
CA ALA A 316 -5.03 -19.58 5.10
C ALA A 316 -6.00 -20.31 6.03
N LEU A 317 -7.30 -20.31 5.74
CA LEU A 317 -8.29 -21.08 6.49
C LEU A 317 -8.18 -22.59 6.22
N VAL A 318 -7.91 -23.01 4.98
CA VAL A 318 -7.59 -24.41 4.64
C VAL A 318 -6.40 -24.89 5.46
N TRP A 319 -5.27 -24.17 5.38
CA TRP A 319 -4.06 -24.45 6.14
C TRP A 319 -4.34 -24.50 7.66
N TRP A 320 -5.12 -23.57 8.19
CA TRP A 320 -5.50 -23.55 9.60
C TRP A 320 -6.32 -24.79 10.02
N THR A 321 -7.24 -25.26 9.16
CA THR A 321 -7.99 -26.51 9.45
C THR A 321 -7.10 -27.75 9.43
N GLU A 322 -6.05 -27.78 8.60
CA GLU A 322 -5.10 -28.89 8.48
C GLU A 322 -4.04 -28.92 9.60
N ASN A 323 -3.73 -27.77 10.22
CA ASN A 323 -2.59 -27.61 11.13
C ASN A 323 -3.03 -27.47 12.60
N GLU A 324 -3.92 -28.34 13.08
CA GLU A 324 -4.39 -28.40 14.49
C GLU A 324 -5.16 -27.16 15.00
N ARG A 325 -5.63 -26.28 14.10
CA ARG A 325 -6.48 -25.10 14.44
C ARG A 325 -5.88 -24.18 15.51
N PRO A 326 -4.67 -23.63 15.30
CA PRO A 326 -4.00 -22.76 16.26
C PRO A 326 -4.82 -21.50 16.57
N ALA A 327 -4.70 -20.99 17.79
CA ALA A 327 -5.38 -19.78 18.22
C ALA A 327 -4.90 -18.55 17.40
N PRO A 328 -5.78 -17.56 17.13
CA PRO A 328 -5.39 -16.33 16.47
C PRO A 328 -4.55 -15.44 17.39
N THR A 329 -3.70 -14.58 16.81
CA THR A 329 -2.89 -13.58 17.53
C THR A 329 -3.43 -12.17 17.37
N GLY A 330 -2.98 -11.23 18.21
CA GLY A 330 -3.10 -9.78 17.96
C GLY A 330 -2.01 -9.27 17.01
N VAL A 331 -1.99 -7.96 16.79
CA VAL A 331 -0.92 -7.24 16.06
C VAL A 331 0.26 -6.92 16.99
N GLY A 332 0.01 -6.63 18.27
CA GLY A 332 1.06 -6.38 19.27
C GLY A 332 2.00 -7.57 19.51
N SER A 333 1.61 -8.78 19.12
CA SER A 333 2.48 -9.97 19.21
C SER A 333 3.74 -9.89 18.33
N ILE A 334 3.71 -9.08 17.26
CA ILE A 334 4.76 -8.97 16.24
C ILE A 334 6.09 -8.43 16.81
N GLU A 335 6.06 -7.57 17.82
CA GLU A 335 7.27 -6.96 18.39
C GLU A 335 8.18 -7.96 19.14
N THR A 336 7.62 -9.08 19.60
CA THR A 336 8.33 -10.05 20.48
C THR A 336 9.45 -10.84 19.80
N GLU A 337 9.47 -10.90 18.45
CA GLU A 337 10.45 -11.69 17.69
C GLU A 337 11.49 -10.85 16.93
N ALA A 338 11.32 -9.52 16.83
CA ALA A 338 12.29 -8.64 16.16
C ALA A 338 13.56 -8.35 16.98
N SER A 339 13.67 -8.92 18.20
CA SER A 339 14.80 -8.75 19.14
C SER A 339 15.50 -10.08 19.49
N LYS A 340 15.50 -11.06 18.58
CA LYS A 340 16.24 -12.33 18.71
C LYS A 340 16.96 -12.71 17.42
#